data_AF-A0AAW2LSA0-F1
#
_entry.id   AF-A0AAW2LSA0-F1
#
_cell.length_a   1.000
_cell.length_b   1.000
_cell.length_c   1.000
_cell.angle_alpha   90.00
_cell.angle_beta   90.00
_cell.angle_gamma   90.00
#
_symmetry.space_group_name_H-M   'P 1'
#
loop_
_entity.id
_entity.type
_entity.pdbx_description
1 polymer ?
#
loop_
_entity_poly.entity_id
_entity_poly.type
_entity_poly.pdbx_seq_one_letter_code
_entity_poly.pdbx_strand_id
1 'polypeptide(L)'
;MLKNGAHFATVSINHSSEALESGFPRPPTTTPVRSRLVLEPEPLQFSDDEPLPAVTADVSPSGLQNVSIKAVPECPAVAASESIPCFAVLVGLRAPSLSEDARQMQRAPIDLVTVLDLSGSMHGSKLALLKRAVNFVIDNLGPLDRLSVVSFSTQARRIFPLRRMTEHGRDDAKRAVNSLLASGSTNIVEGLKKGVRVLEERHHHNPVASIIFLSDGRDTCNHGYQLPTFSNQRQPPQYLHLLPASICPGNRETQDQVQREIFPVHAFGFGSDHDPLTMHAISDSSCGTFSFIESYEMVQDAFASCIGGLLSVVTQELRLMVRSASHGVEIKSIPSGRYASEISDQGSQGTVKVGDLYADEEKEFLINISVPILMNAEGEESERKTSLLDITCSYLDVVSKAMVQIEGDLVEIRRPESPSPPDLLVNLEVDRQRNRLNAAECIAEAQRMADTGNLSGAQSLLSNRRSTLLASPSGQAGDGLCMWLEAEMKETEQRMGSRHRYEREGRAYALSNMSAHGYQRATTRGSRAGAAFGGSGSFCSGDLSATASASFNGYVTPNMANMVSRSQQLNRTEDATASRPEQLNKTEDATPNNSQQLNKTEDATPRQD
;
A
#
# COMPACT_ATOMS: atom_id res chain seq x y z
N MET A 1 -27.17 -32.96 69.91
CA MET A 1 -27.01 -33.08 71.37
C MET A 1 -25.60 -33.58 71.66
N LEU A 2 -24.84 -32.82 72.47
CA LEU A 2 -23.84 -33.23 73.49
C LEU A 2 -22.92 -34.43 73.19
N LYS A 3 -21.61 -34.47 73.47
CA LYS A 3 -20.57 -33.57 73.99
C LYS A 3 -19.31 -34.48 74.11
N ASN A 4 -18.11 -33.91 73.94
CA ASN A 4 -16.81 -34.35 74.51
C ASN A 4 -16.22 -35.71 74.04
N GLY A 5 -14.91 -35.93 73.91
CA GLY A 5 -13.71 -35.14 74.18
C GLY A 5 -12.47 -36.07 74.17
N ALA A 6 -11.38 -35.58 73.58
CA ALA A 6 -9.93 -35.81 73.82
C ALA A 6 -9.33 -37.24 74.03
N HIS A 7 -8.32 -37.57 73.21
CA HIS A 7 -7.08 -38.29 73.56
C HIS A 7 -5.98 -37.88 72.56
N PHE A 8 -5.00 -37.05 72.94
CA PHE A 8 -3.62 -37.38 73.35
C PHE A 8 -2.82 -38.26 72.38
N ALA A 9 -1.84 -37.64 71.70
CA ALA A 9 -0.58 -38.30 71.33
C ALA A 9 0.55 -37.26 71.27
N THR A 10 1.52 -37.46 72.16
CA THR A 10 2.68 -36.63 72.43
C THR A 10 3.80 -36.93 71.43
N VAL A 11 4.46 -35.87 70.98
CA VAL A 11 5.67 -35.85 70.15
C VAL A 11 6.90 -36.11 71.01
N SER A 12 7.80 -36.98 70.54
CA SER A 12 9.14 -37.14 71.11
C SER A 12 10.17 -36.28 70.36
N ILE A 13 11.03 -35.68 71.17
CA ILE A 13 11.96 -34.59 70.92
C ILE A 13 13.33 -35.14 70.46
N ASN A 14 14.00 -34.43 69.55
CA ASN A 14 15.46 -34.40 69.50
C ASN A 14 15.94 -32.94 69.61
N HIS A 15 16.60 -32.61 70.72
CA HIS A 15 17.49 -31.45 70.91
C HIS A 15 18.74 -31.64 70.04
N SER A 16 19.36 -30.62 69.44
CA SER A 16 20.14 -29.50 70.01
C SER A 16 20.57 -28.60 68.83
N SER A 17 20.90 -27.30 68.88
CA SER A 17 21.45 -26.39 69.90
C SER A 17 21.08 -24.95 69.51
N GLU A 18 20.83 -24.10 70.50
CA GLU A 18 20.58 -22.67 70.36
C GLU A 18 21.85 -21.87 70.01
N ALA A 19 21.67 -20.80 69.23
CA ALA A 19 22.36 -19.53 69.40
C ALA A 19 21.41 -18.41 68.94
N LEU A 20 20.92 -17.63 69.90
CA LEU A 20 20.14 -16.41 69.69
C LEU A 20 21.10 -15.25 69.41
N GLU A 21 20.87 -14.51 68.32
CA GLU A 21 21.12 -13.07 68.32
C GLU A 21 20.25 -12.34 67.28
N SER A 22 19.84 -11.15 67.71
CA SER A 22 18.73 -10.31 67.24
C SER A 22 19.04 -9.44 66.02
N GLY A 23 18.01 -9.10 65.23
CA GLY A 23 17.84 -7.74 64.70
C GLY A 23 17.72 -7.55 63.17
N PHE A 24 16.50 -7.18 62.76
CA PHE A 24 16.08 -6.50 61.51
C PHE A 24 15.90 -7.32 60.21
N PRO A 25 14.73 -7.22 59.54
CA PRO A 25 14.48 -7.88 58.25
C PRO A 25 15.18 -7.15 57.10
N ARG A 26 15.89 -7.90 56.25
CA ARG A 26 16.40 -7.41 54.95
C ARG A 26 15.24 -7.26 53.95
N PRO A 27 15.27 -6.25 53.05
CA PRO A 27 14.27 -6.10 52.00
C PRO A 27 14.36 -7.26 51.00
N PRO A 28 13.25 -7.68 50.39
CA PRO A 28 13.26 -8.77 49.42
C PRO A 28 14.05 -8.35 48.17
N THR A 29 15.11 -9.08 47.88
CA THR A 29 15.84 -9.00 46.62
C THR A 29 14.96 -9.59 45.51
N THR A 30 14.15 -8.76 44.86
CA THR A 30 13.46 -9.16 43.62
C THR A 30 14.47 -9.24 42.49
N THR A 31 14.99 -10.44 42.25
CA THR A 31 15.58 -10.79 40.95
C THR A 31 14.46 -10.74 39.90
N PRO A 32 14.64 -10.06 38.76
CA PRO A 32 13.64 -10.08 37.70
C PRO A 32 13.67 -11.48 37.09
N VAL A 33 12.66 -12.28 37.41
CA VAL A 33 12.36 -13.50 36.65
C VAL A 33 12.02 -13.04 35.24
N ARG A 34 12.94 -13.30 34.31
CA ARG A 34 12.67 -13.22 32.87
C ARG A 34 11.55 -14.21 32.58
N SER A 35 10.30 -13.75 32.58
CA SER A 35 9.16 -14.55 32.12
C SER A 35 9.38 -14.81 30.64
N ARG A 36 9.91 -16.00 30.32
CA ARG A 36 9.84 -16.54 28.97
C ARG A 36 8.35 -16.61 28.65
N LEU A 37 7.88 -15.85 27.66
CA LEU A 37 6.55 -16.05 27.09
C LEU A 37 6.52 -17.50 26.59
N VAL A 38 5.86 -18.37 27.34
CA VAL A 38 5.49 -19.69 26.83
C VAL A 38 4.45 -19.38 25.75
N LEU A 39 4.79 -19.61 24.48
CA LEU A 39 3.77 -19.62 23.44
C LEU A 39 2.80 -20.73 23.83
N GLU A 40 1.59 -20.35 24.23
CA GLU A 40 0.46 -21.27 24.35
C GLU A 40 0.35 -22.08 23.04
N PRO A 41 0.00 -23.38 23.10
CA PRO A 41 -0.20 -24.17 21.91
C PRO A 41 -1.24 -23.49 21.01
N GLU A 42 -0.92 -23.40 19.71
CA GLU A 42 -1.76 -22.70 18.75
C GLU A 42 -3.17 -23.30 18.70
N PRO A 43 -4.24 -22.48 18.82
CA PRO A 43 -5.59 -23.00 18.88
C PRO A 43 -5.99 -23.65 17.55
N LEU A 44 -6.89 -24.63 17.63
CA LEU A 44 -7.39 -25.36 16.47
C LEU A 44 -8.24 -24.50 15.53
N GLN A 45 -8.80 -23.38 16.01
CA GLN A 45 -9.57 -22.39 15.25
C GLN A 45 -9.15 -20.97 15.69
N PHE A 46 -9.28 -19.98 14.81
CA PHE A 46 -8.87 -18.60 15.03
C PHE A 46 -10.01 -17.62 15.35
N SER A 47 -11.13 -18.15 15.83
CA SER A 47 -12.31 -17.38 16.26
C SER A 47 -12.19 -16.87 17.70
N ASP A 48 -11.00 -16.47 18.12
CA ASP A 48 -10.67 -15.92 19.44
C ASP A 48 -10.51 -14.38 19.41
N ASP A 49 -11.12 -13.73 18.41
CA ASP A 49 -11.06 -12.29 18.22
C ASP A 49 -11.95 -11.51 19.19
N GLU A 50 -11.51 -10.29 19.51
CA GLU A 50 -12.26 -9.39 20.39
C GLU A 50 -13.51 -8.86 19.68
N PRO A 51 -14.64 -8.66 20.41
CA PRO A 51 -15.84 -8.06 19.85
C PRO A 51 -15.54 -6.68 19.26
N LEU A 52 -16.44 -6.11 18.45
CA LEU A 52 -16.35 -4.70 18.03
C LEU A 52 -17.15 -3.82 19.00
N PRO A 53 -16.74 -2.56 19.26
CA PRO A 53 -17.48 -1.71 20.18
C PRO A 53 -18.83 -1.37 19.54
N ALA A 54 -19.87 -1.24 20.35
CA ALA A 54 -21.17 -0.79 19.87
C ALA A 54 -21.00 0.63 19.30
N VAL A 55 -21.18 0.78 17.99
CA VAL A 55 -21.15 2.08 17.33
C VAL A 55 -22.42 2.82 17.77
N THR A 56 -22.29 3.78 18.68
CA THR A 56 -23.35 4.77 18.94
C THR A 56 -23.47 5.64 17.71
N ALA A 57 -24.51 5.40 16.92
CA ALA A 57 -24.80 6.09 15.67
C ALA A 57 -25.32 7.53 15.92
N ASP A 58 -24.50 8.38 16.55
CA ASP A 58 -24.84 9.79 16.82
C ASP A 58 -23.86 10.77 16.14
N VAL A 59 -23.09 10.31 15.15
CA VAL A 59 -22.32 11.21 14.28
C VAL A 59 -23.12 11.40 13.00
N SER A 60 -23.78 12.56 12.89
CA SER A 60 -24.31 13.01 11.60
C SER A 60 -23.13 13.09 10.61
N PRO A 61 -23.19 12.45 9.43
CA PRO A 61 -22.14 12.54 8.41
C PRO A 61 -22.22 13.91 7.73
N SER A 62 -21.98 14.98 8.48
CA SER A 62 -21.92 16.33 7.97
C SER A 62 -20.49 16.63 7.56
N GLY A 63 -20.16 16.44 6.28
CA GLY A 63 -18.96 17.04 5.68
C GLY A 63 -18.14 16.19 4.70
N LEU A 64 -18.43 14.89 4.52
CA LEU A 64 -17.76 14.10 3.50
C LEU A 64 -18.37 14.39 2.13
N GLN A 65 -17.54 14.88 1.21
CA GLN A 65 -17.92 15.05 -0.19
C GLN A 65 -18.09 13.65 -0.83
N ASN A 66 -18.89 13.57 -1.89
CA ASN A 66 -18.98 12.34 -2.66
C ASN A 66 -17.74 12.15 -3.54
N VAL A 67 -17.56 10.95 -4.09
CA VAL A 67 -16.64 10.76 -5.23
C VAL A 67 -16.98 11.78 -6.32
N SER A 68 -15.97 12.38 -6.95
CA SER A 68 -16.18 13.26 -8.11
C SER A 68 -15.85 12.53 -9.40
N ILE A 69 -16.71 12.67 -10.41
CA ILE A 69 -16.47 12.19 -11.78
C ILE A 69 -16.02 13.38 -12.63
N LYS A 70 -14.94 13.20 -13.38
CA LYS A 70 -14.52 14.11 -14.44
C LYS A 70 -14.50 13.34 -15.75
N ALA A 71 -15.02 13.92 -16.82
CA ALA A 71 -14.94 13.31 -18.14
C ALA A 71 -14.59 14.32 -19.22
N VAL A 72 -13.59 14.01 -20.05
CA VAL A 72 -13.13 14.90 -21.11
C VAL A 72 -12.89 14.13 -22.43
N PRO A 73 -13.42 14.60 -23.56
CA PRO A 73 -13.15 14.01 -24.87
C PRO A 73 -11.74 14.38 -25.36
N GLU A 74 -11.16 13.57 -26.26
CA GLU A 74 -9.82 13.84 -26.80
C GLU A 74 -9.74 15.12 -27.61
N CYS A 75 -10.83 15.53 -28.26
CA CYS A 75 -10.96 16.84 -28.88
C CYS A 75 -12.40 17.34 -28.72
N PRO A 76 -12.63 18.67 -28.72
CA PRO A 76 -13.96 19.22 -28.45
C PRO A 76 -14.92 19.14 -29.64
N ALA A 77 -14.43 18.85 -30.85
CA ALA A 77 -15.28 18.72 -32.04
C ALA A 77 -14.71 17.72 -33.07
N VAL A 78 -15.62 17.13 -33.84
CA VAL A 78 -15.32 16.24 -34.99
C VAL A 78 -16.22 16.65 -36.15
N ALA A 79 -15.73 16.59 -37.38
CA ALA A 79 -16.54 16.97 -38.54
C ALA A 79 -17.83 16.13 -38.64
N ALA A 80 -18.97 16.76 -38.93
CA ALA A 80 -20.27 16.09 -39.01
C ALA A 80 -20.27 14.93 -40.02
N SER A 81 -19.56 15.12 -41.14
CA SER A 81 -19.41 14.17 -42.24
C SER A 81 -18.45 13.00 -41.94
N GLU A 82 -17.75 13.04 -40.82
CA GLU A 82 -16.71 12.06 -40.48
C GLU A 82 -17.17 11.04 -39.45
N SER A 83 -16.78 9.79 -39.66
CA SER A 83 -16.86 8.74 -38.65
C SER A 83 -15.47 8.47 -38.07
N ILE A 84 -15.37 8.48 -36.74
CA ILE A 84 -14.13 8.14 -36.04
C ILE A 84 -14.29 6.76 -35.40
N PRO A 85 -13.54 5.73 -35.80
CA PRO A 85 -13.72 4.37 -35.29
C PRO A 85 -13.18 4.17 -33.86
N CYS A 86 -12.26 5.04 -33.42
CA CYS A 86 -11.62 4.98 -32.12
C CYS A 86 -11.37 6.41 -31.63
N PHE A 87 -12.35 6.96 -30.94
CA PHE A 87 -12.31 8.26 -30.29
C PHE A 87 -12.17 8.06 -28.79
N ALA A 88 -11.21 8.72 -28.15
CA ALA A 88 -10.98 8.54 -26.71
C ALA A 88 -11.76 9.54 -25.86
N VAL A 89 -12.39 9.06 -24.79
CA VAL A 89 -12.90 9.87 -23.69
C VAL A 89 -12.18 9.46 -22.41
N LEU A 90 -11.52 10.40 -21.74
CA LEU A 90 -10.96 10.17 -20.42
C LEU A 90 -12.05 10.31 -19.37
N VAL A 91 -12.18 9.32 -18.49
CA VAL A 91 -13.05 9.35 -17.32
C VAL A 91 -12.19 9.19 -16.07
N GLY A 92 -12.14 10.25 -15.26
CA GLY A 92 -11.45 10.32 -13.98
C GLY A 92 -12.43 10.19 -12.81
N LEU A 93 -12.03 9.42 -11.81
CA LEU A 93 -12.71 9.28 -10.52
C LEU A 93 -11.77 9.75 -9.43
N ARG A 94 -12.26 10.63 -8.54
CA ARG A 94 -11.49 11.06 -7.37
C ARG A 94 -12.28 10.81 -6.10
N ALA A 95 -11.65 10.10 -5.17
CA ALA A 95 -12.20 9.89 -3.85
C ALA A 95 -12.18 11.18 -3.01
N PRO A 96 -13.16 11.39 -2.13
CA PRO A 96 -13.20 12.57 -1.28
C PRO A 96 -12.00 12.61 -0.32
N SER A 97 -11.58 13.82 0.02
CA SER A 97 -10.52 14.04 1.00
C SER A 97 -11.00 13.73 2.42
N LEU A 98 -10.10 13.23 3.26
CA LEU A 98 -10.33 13.10 4.71
C LEU A 98 -9.68 14.27 5.44
N SER A 99 -10.48 15.10 6.12
CA SER A 99 -9.96 16.15 7.00
C SER A 99 -9.20 15.54 8.19
N GLU A 100 -8.21 16.25 8.76
CA GLU A 100 -7.43 15.74 9.89
C GLU A 100 -8.30 15.32 11.09
N ASP A 101 -9.40 16.03 11.34
CA ASP A 101 -10.36 15.69 12.40
C ASP A 101 -11.16 14.41 12.07
N ALA A 102 -11.56 14.23 10.80
CA ALA A 102 -12.22 13.03 10.31
C ALA A 102 -11.28 11.81 10.32
N ARG A 103 -9.95 12.00 10.16
CA ARG A 103 -8.95 10.91 10.21
C ARG A 103 -8.90 10.23 11.58
N GLN A 104 -9.19 10.96 12.65
CA GLN A 104 -9.16 10.42 14.02
C GLN A 104 -10.51 9.88 14.49
N MET A 105 -11.64 10.41 13.98
CA MET A 105 -12.98 10.07 14.47
C MET A 105 -13.92 9.39 13.47
N GLN A 106 -13.64 9.42 12.16
CA GLN A 106 -14.58 9.02 11.11
C GLN A 106 -14.01 8.02 10.07
N ARG A 107 -12.74 7.63 10.15
CA ARG A 107 -12.21 6.63 9.20
C ARG A 107 -12.73 5.22 9.49
N ALA A 108 -12.80 4.39 8.44
CA ALA A 108 -13.13 2.98 8.60
C ALA A 108 -12.05 2.26 9.45
N PRO A 109 -12.45 1.46 10.45
CA PRO A 109 -11.53 0.58 11.16
C PRO A 109 -11.10 -0.57 10.24
N ILE A 110 -9.90 -1.11 10.48
CA ILE A 110 -9.31 -2.15 9.63
C ILE A 110 -9.03 -3.45 10.39
N ASP A 111 -9.11 -4.58 9.70
CA ASP A 111 -8.54 -5.87 10.10
C ASP A 111 -7.25 -6.12 9.31
N LEU A 112 -6.10 -5.98 9.98
CA LEU A 112 -4.80 -6.13 9.36
C LEU A 112 -4.11 -7.42 9.81
N VAL A 113 -3.66 -8.23 8.86
CA VAL A 113 -2.81 -9.38 9.15
C VAL A 113 -1.43 -9.17 8.54
N THR A 114 -0.40 -9.17 9.38
CA THR A 114 0.99 -9.16 8.89
C THR A 114 1.51 -10.57 8.79
N VAL A 115 1.95 -10.98 7.60
CA VAL A 115 2.59 -12.27 7.31
C VAL A 115 4.09 -12.01 7.07
N LEU A 116 4.91 -12.39 8.05
CA LEU A 116 6.31 -11.98 8.14
C LEU A 116 7.26 -13.17 7.97
N ASP A 117 8.17 -13.07 7.00
CA ASP A 117 9.25 -14.04 6.84
C ASP A 117 10.27 -13.92 7.99
N LEU A 118 10.53 -15.04 8.65
CA LEU A 118 11.55 -15.20 9.69
C LEU A 118 12.54 -16.31 9.32
N SER A 119 12.74 -16.56 8.03
CA SER A 119 13.75 -17.52 7.54
C SER A 119 15.17 -17.10 7.92
N GLY A 120 16.12 -18.02 7.74
CA GLY A 120 17.53 -17.80 8.07
C GLY A 120 18.16 -16.55 7.43
N SER A 121 17.68 -16.10 6.27
CA SER A 121 18.17 -14.89 5.59
C SER A 121 17.81 -13.59 6.32
N MET A 122 16.74 -13.59 7.12
CA MET A 122 16.26 -12.42 7.84
C MET A 122 17.06 -12.09 9.11
N HIS A 123 18.12 -12.84 9.46
CA HIS A 123 18.91 -12.57 10.67
C HIS A 123 19.56 -11.16 10.69
N GLY A 124 19.88 -10.70 11.90
CA GLY A 124 20.65 -9.47 12.10
C GLY A 124 19.85 -8.20 11.80
N SER A 125 20.41 -7.31 10.98
CA SER A 125 19.83 -5.99 10.68
C SER A 125 18.48 -6.08 9.95
N LYS A 126 18.29 -7.10 9.10
CA LYS A 126 17.02 -7.31 8.37
C LYS A 126 15.84 -7.49 9.32
N LEU A 127 15.96 -8.39 10.30
CA LEU A 127 14.96 -8.59 11.36
C LEU A 127 14.78 -7.37 12.25
N ALA A 128 15.86 -6.64 12.57
CA ALA A 128 15.75 -5.42 13.37
C ALA A 128 14.90 -4.35 12.66
N LEU A 129 15.12 -4.17 11.35
CA LEU A 129 14.35 -3.24 10.52
C LEU A 129 12.91 -3.70 10.31
N LEU A 130 12.68 -5.00 10.13
CA LEU A 130 11.36 -5.59 10.11
C LEU A 130 10.58 -5.25 11.39
N LYS A 131 11.18 -5.51 12.55
CA LYS A 131 10.57 -5.20 13.86
C LYS A 131 10.26 -3.72 14.00
N ARG A 132 11.19 -2.85 13.60
CA ARG A 132 11.01 -1.39 13.59
C ARG A 132 9.82 -0.98 12.72
N ALA A 133 9.73 -1.50 11.50
CA ALA A 133 8.64 -1.21 10.58
C ALA A 133 7.28 -1.71 11.09
N VAL A 134 7.22 -2.92 11.66
CA VAL A 134 5.99 -3.45 12.25
C VAL A 134 5.59 -2.69 13.51
N ASN A 135 6.54 -2.27 14.35
CA ASN A 135 6.26 -1.39 15.49
C ASN A 135 5.71 -0.04 15.03
N PHE A 136 6.23 0.54 13.94
CA PHE A 136 5.66 1.73 13.33
C PHE A 136 4.22 1.51 12.88
N VAL A 137 3.89 0.36 12.28
CA VAL A 137 2.49 0.02 11.96
C VAL A 137 1.64 0.00 13.23
N ILE A 138 2.07 -0.74 14.27
CA ILE A 138 1.34 -0.83 15.56
C ILE A 138 1.07 0.56 16.15
N ASP A 139 2.02 1.48 16.06
CA ASP A 139 1.92 2.84 16.60
C ASP A 139 0.98 3.77 15.82
N ASN A 140 0.62 3.40 14.59
CA ASN A 140 -0.30 4.16 13.76
C ASN A 140 -1.70 3.52 13.66
N LEU A 141 -1.89 2.33 14.23
CA LEU A 141 -3.20 1.71 14.37
C LEU A 141 -3.98 2.31 15.55
N GLY A 142 -5.25 2.62 15.29
CA GLY A 142 -6.21 3.14 16.25
C GLY A 142 -6.85 2.04 17.10
N PRO A 143 -7.52 2.41 18.21
CA PRO A 143 -8.13 1.45 19.14
C PRO A 143 -9.28 0.61 18.56
N LEU A 144 -9.81 1.00 17.40
CA LEU A 144 -10.84 0.27 16.66
C LEU A 144 -10.25 -0.68 15.60
N ASP A 145 -8.99 -0.49 15.21
CA ASP A 145 -8.33 -1.41 14.30
C ASP A 145 -7.91 -2.67 15.03
N ARG A 146 -7.82 -3.75 14.28
CA ARG A 146 -7.32 -5.03 14.78
C ARG A 146 -6.10 -5.47 14.00
N LEU A 147 -5.13 -6.03 14.70
CA LEU A 147 -3.89 -6.56 14.13
C LEU A 147 -3.72 -8.02 14.55
N SER A 148 -3.32 -8.86 13.61
CA SER A 148 -2.77 -10.20 13.87
C SER A 148 -1.37 -10.31 13.28
N VAL A 149 -0.46 -10.99 13.97
CA VAL A 149 0.90 -11.23 13.49
C VAL A 149 1.10 -12.72 13.23
N VAL A 150 1.25 -13.06 11.96
CA VAL A 150 1.65 -14.40 11.49
C VAL A 150 3.11 -14.33 11.08
N SER A 151 3.93 -15.22 11.63
CA SER A 151 5.29 -15.42 11.17
C SER A 151 5.40 -16.74 10.41
N PHE A 152 6.29 -16.82 9.43
CA PHE A 152 6.59 -18.08 8.77
C PHE A 152 8.08 -18.27 8.54
N SER A 153 8.50 -19.52 8.60
CA SER A 153 9.79 -19.98 8.09
C SER A 153 9.59 -21.37 7.48
N THR A 154 10.10 -22.44 8.09
CA THR A 154 9.73 -23.82 7.73
C THR A 154 8.26 -24.11 8.03
N GLN A 155 7.74 -23.53 9.10
CA GLN A 155 6.34 -23.61 9.51
C GLN A 155 5.78 -22.19 9.69
N ALA A 156 4.48 -22.02 9.46
CA ALA A 156 3.78 -20.79 9.80
C ALA A 156 3.21 -20.86 11.22
N ARG A 157 3.21 -19.76 11.96
CA ARG A 157 2.65 -19.64 13.31
C ARG A 157 1.97 -18.29 13.50
N ARG A 158 0.81 -18.28 14.12
CA ARG A 158 0.17 -17.04 14.61
C ARG A 158 0.81 -16.65 15.95
N ILE A 159 1.65 -15.63 15.93
CA ILE A 159 2.40 -15.16 17.11
C ILE A 159 1.57 -14.20 17.95
N PHE A 160 0.68 -13.46 17.31
CA PHE A 160 -0.25 -12.55 17.97
C PHE A 160 -1.65 -12.75 17.37
N PRO A 161 -2.69 -13.08 18.17
CA PRO A 161 -4.06 -13.25 17.67
C PRO A 161 -4.64 -11.91 17.21
N LEU A 162 -5.73 -11.95 16.42
CA LEU A 162 -6.40 -10.75 15.93
C LEU A 162 -7.04 -9.97 17.10
N ARG A 163 -6.38 -8.90 17.55
CA ARG A 163 -6.81 -8.09 18.71
C ARG A 163 -6.84 -6.62 18.37
N ARG A 164 -7.66 -5.87 19.13
CA ARG A 164 -7.74 -4.43 18.96
C ARG A 164 -6.45 -3.74 19.39
N MET A 165 -6.07 -2.71 18.66
CA MET A 165 -4.90 -1.89 18.97
C MET A 165 -5.23 -0.81 20.02
N THR A 166 -5.83 -1.23 21.13
CA THR A 166 -5.90 -0.41 22.36
C THR A 166 -4.50 -0.16 22.91
N GLU A 167 -4.36 0.68 23.94
CA GLU A 167 -3.05 0.90 24.60
C GLU A 167 -2.41 -0.43 25.03
N HIS A 168 -3.18 -1.29 25.69
CA HIS A 168 -2.71 -2.63 26.09
C HIS A 168 -2.44 -3.55 24.90
N GLY A 169 -3.33 -3.53 23.90
CA GLY A 169 -3.18 -4.35 22.69
C GLY A 169 -1.93 -4.00 21.88
N ARG A 170 -1.58 -2.71 21.79
CA ARG A 170 -0.34 -2.24 21.17
C ARG A 170 0.89 -2.69 21.93
N ASP A 171 0.88 -2.59 23.26
CA ASP A 171 2.00 -3.04 24.10
C ASP A 171 2.22 -4.56 23.99
N ASP A 172 1.16 -5.36 24.00
CA ASP A 172 1.23 -6.80 23.78
C ASP A 172 1.77 -7.13 22.39
N ALA A 173 1.26 -6.47 21.34
CA ALA A 173 1.73 -6.67 19.97
C ALA A 173 3.21 -6.34 19.82
N LYS A 174 3.67 -5.22 20.40
CA LYS A 174 5.10 -4.85 20.42
C LYS A 174 5.95 -5.88 21.15
N ARG A 175 5.49 -6.38 22.30
CA ARG A 175 6.18 -7.47 23.02
C ARG A 175 6.31 -8.72 22.15
N ALA A 176 5.23 -9.12 21.48
CA ALA A 176 5.20 -10.26 20.57
C ALA A 176 6.18 -10.07 19.39
N VAL A 177 6.14 -8.93 18.70
CA VAL A 177 7.03 -8.60 17.58
C VAL A 177 8.50 -8.54 18.01
N ASN A 178 8.79 -7.93 19.16
CA ASN A 178 10.16 -7.82 19.65
C ASN A 178 10.75 -9.18 20.06
N SER A 179 9.90 -10.17 20.37
CA SER A 179 10.31 -11.54 20.69
C SER A 179 10.68 -12.41 19.48
N LEU A 180 10.36 -11.96 18.26
CA LEU A 180 10.60 -12.75 17.04
C LEU A 180 12.08 -13.06 16.83
N LEU A 181 12.38 -14.27 16.36
CA LEU A 181 13.72 -14.73 16.02
C LEU A 181 13.71 -15.35 14.64
N ALA A 182 14.70 -15.00 13.81
CA ALA A 182 14.88 -15.61 12.51
C ALA A 182 15.46 -17.02 12.67
N SER A 183 14.95 -18.01 11.94
CA SER A 183 15.48 -19.36 11.81
C SER A 183 14.69 -20.17 10.78
N GLY A 184 15.33 -21.18 10.17
CA GLY A 184 14.66 -22.15 9.29
C GLY A 184 14.61 -21.74 7.82
N SER A 185 13.80 -22.48 7.06
CA SER A 185 13.55 -22.30 5.62
C SER A 185 12.43 -21.29 5.37
N THR A 186 11.89 -21.23 4.15
CA THR A 186 10.87 -20.24 3.72
C THR A 186 9.68 -20.98 3.11
N ASN A 187 8.51 -20.92 3.75
CA ASN A 187 7.26 -21.55 3.31
C ASN A 187 6.15 -20.50 3.14
N ILE A 188 6.14 -19.87 1.96
CA ILE A 188 5.24 -18.74 1.66
C ILE A 188 3.79 -19.21 1.66
N VAL A 189 3.52 -20.38 1.10
CA VAL A 189 2.17 -20.96 0.99
C VAL A 189 1.55 -21.13 2.38
N GLU A 190 2.26 -21.76 3.33
CA GLU A 190 1.73 -21.97 4.68
C GLU A 190 1.56 -20.64 5.44
N GLY A 191 2.46 -19.68 5.23
CA GLY A 191 2.34 -18.34 5.81
C GLY A 191 1.06 -17.63 5.37
N LEU A 192 0.80 -17.61 4.07
CA LEU A 192 -0.37 -16.96 3.49
C LEU A 192 -1.68 -17.70 3.80
N LYS A 193 -1.69 -19.04 3.75
CA LYS A 193 -2.85 -19.84 4.19
C LYS A 193 -3.23 -19.51 5.62
N LYS A 194 -2.24 -19.41 6.51
CA LYS A 194 -2.47 -19.06 7.91
C LYS A 194 -2.97 -17.62 8.06
N GLY A 195 -2.43 -16.67 7.31
CA GLY A 195 -2.90 -15.30 7.29
C GLY A 195 -4.36 -15.16 6.84
N VAL A 196 -4.73 -15.85 5.76
CA VAL A 196 -6.12 -15.91 5.27
C VAL A 196 -7.02 -16.56 6.29
N ARG A 197 -6.60 -17.68 6.88
CA ARG A 197 -7.39 -18.40 7.90
C ARG A 197 -7.75 -17.52 9.10
N VAL A 198 -6.85 -16.62 9.52
CA VAL A 198 -7.15 -15.64 10.58
C VAL A 198 -8.30 -14.73 10.18
N LEU A 199 -8.36 -14.31 8.92
CA LEU A 199 -9.45 -13.47 8.43
C LEU A 199 -10.72 -14.28 8.15
N GLU A 200 -10.64 -15.49 7.60
CA GLU A 200 -11.83 -16.30 7.30
C GLU A 200 -12.54 -16.83 8.55
N GLU A 201 -11.80 -17.13 9.62
CA GLU A 201 -12.34 -17.70 10.86
C GLU A 201 -12.72 -16.64 11.92
N ARG A 202 -12.59 -15.35 11.62
CA ARG A 202 -12.93 -14.25 12.57
C ARG A 202 -14.43 -14.18 12.85
N HIS A 203 -14.83 -13.91 14.08
CA HIS A 203 -16.23 -13.74 14.46
C HIS A 203 -16.77 -12.36 14.09
N HIS A 204 -15.96 -11.33 14.26
CA HIS A 204 -16.34 -9.96 13.98
C HIS A 204 -15.59 -9.45 12.76
N HIS A 205 -16.19 -8.53 12.01
CA HIS A 205 -15.64 -8.04 10.74
C HIS A 205 -15.56 -6.51 10.77
N ASN A 206 -14.35 -5.97 10.70
CA ASN A 206 -14.20 -4.56 10.31
C ASN A 206 -14.48 -4.42 8.81
N PRO A 207 -14.91 -3.23 8.33
CA PRO A 207 -15.26 -3.02 6.92
C PRO A 207 -14.10 -3.30 5.96
N VAL A 208 -12.86 -3.00 6.36
CA VAL A 208 -11.67 -3.18 5.54
C VAL A 208 -10.83 -4.31 6.11
N ALA A 209 -10.43 -5.26 5.28
CA ALA A 209 -9.53 -6.36 5.66
C ALA A 209 -8.38 -6.48 4.65
N SER A 210 -7.14 -6.61 5.13
CA SER A 210 -5.96 -6.65 4.26
C SER A 210 -4.80 -7.45 4.88
N ILE A 211 -3.93 -7.98 4.01
CA ILE A 211 -2.74 -8.72 4.37
C ILE A 211 -1.50 -7.94 3.93
N ILE A 212 -0.60 -7.63 4.88
CA ILE A 212 0.76 -7.16 4.57
C ILE A 212 1.68 -8.38 4.59
N PHE A 213 2.33 -8.65 3.48
CA PHE A 213 3.21 -9.81 3.30
C PHE A 213 4.64 -9.35 3.01
N LEU A 214 5.61 -9.76 3.83
CA LEU A 214 7.02 -9.44 3.62
C LEU A 214 7.87 -10.71 3.55
N SER A 215 8.71 -10.78 2.52
CA SER A 215 9.70 -11.85 2.31
C SER A 215 10.99 -11.30 1.71
N ASP A 216 12.13 -11.83 2.15
CA ASP A 216 13.44 -11.54 1.57
C ASP A 216 14.01 -12.70 0.75
N GLY A 217 13.26 -13.81 0.64
CA GLY A 217 13.72 -15.04 0.02
C GLY A 217 12.70 -15.68 -0.92
N ARG A 218 13.12 -16.81 -1.51
CA ARG A 218 12.28 -17.67 -2.36
C ARG A 218 11.65 -18.77 -1.50
N ASP A 219 10.45 -19.23 -1.85
CA ASP A 219 9.80 -20.35 -1.15
C ASP A 219 10.64 -21.62 -1.30
N THR A 220 11.36 -22.06 -0.27
CA THR A 220 12.25 -23.23 -0.27
C THR A 220 11.55 -24.55 0.06
N CYS A 221 10.32 -24.51 0.57
CA CYS A 221 9.61 -25.71 1.03
C CYS A 221 8.74 -26.33 -0.07
N ASN A 222 8.26 -25.52 -1.02
CA ASN A 222 7.37 -25.95 -2.09
C ASN A 222 8.08 -26.14 -3.45
N HIS A 223 9.43 -26.19 -3.46
CA HIS A 223 10.24 -26.43 -4.68
C HIS A 223 9.92 -27.74 -5.38
N GLY A 224 9.39 -28.76 -4.69
CA GLY A 224 9.02 -30.06 -5.28
C GLY A 224 7.90 -30.01 -6.32
N TYR A 225 7.15 -28.90 -6.39
CA TYR A 225 6.20 -28.60 -7.46
C TYR A 225 6.84 -27.95 -8.68
N GLN A 226 8.17 -27.84 -8.75
CA GLN A 226 8.91 -27.46 -9.97
C GLN A 226 9.25 -28.74 -10.76
N LEU A 227 8.29 -29.28 -11.54
CA LEU A 227 8.62 -30.27 -12.57
C LEU A 227 9.50 -29.62 -13.66
N PRO A 228 10.45 -30.36 -14.27
CA PRO A 228 11.30 -29.82 -15.32
C PRO A 228 10.48 -29.66 -16.61
N THR A 229 9.80 -28.53 -16.78
CA THR A 229 9.04 -28.23 -18.00
C THR A 229 9.97 -27.64 -19.06
N PHE A 230 10.29 -28.45 -20.07
CA PHE A 230 10.88 -28.06 -21.35
C PHE A 230 9.88 -27.31 -22.26
N SER A 231 9.21 -26.26 -21.77
CA SER A 231 8.33 -25.44 -22.61
C SER A 231 8.43 -23.95 -22.25
N ASN A 232 8.70 -23.14 -23.27
CA ASN A 232 8.88 -21.69 -23.22
C ASN A 232 7.57 -20.91 -22.99
N GLN A 233 6.63 -21.44 -22.20
CA GLN A 233 5.44 -20.73 -21.76
C GLN A 233 5.40 -20.68 -20.23
N ARG A 234 5.79 -19.51 -19.72
CA ARG A 234 5.92 -19.16 -18.31
C ARG A 234 4.54 -19.07 -17.68
N GLN A 235 4.11 -20.16 -17.06
CA GLN A 235 2.94 -20.19 -16.19
C GLN A 235 3.21 -19.42 -14.89
N PRO A 236 2.16 -18.91 -14.20
CA PRO A 236 2.29 -18.45 -12.82
C PRO A 236 3.04 -19.51 -11.97
N PRO A 237 3.82 -19.10 -10.95
CA PRO A 237 4.55 -20.05 -10.10
C PRO A 237 3.59 -21.14 -9.67
N GLN A 238 3.90 -22.40 -9.99
CA GLN A 238 2.88 -23.46 -9.97
C GLN A 238 2.21 -23.52 -8.61
N TYR A 239 2.94 -23.38 -7.50
CA TYR A 239 2.39 -23.39 -6.14
C TYR A 239 1.37 -22.26 -5.81
N LEU A 240 1.10 -21.29 -6.68
CA LEU A 240 -0.06 -20.40 -6.52
C LEU A 240 -1.38 -21.18 -6.52
N HIS A 241 -1.46 -22.37 -7.14
CA HIS A 241 -2.64 -23.24 -7.03
C HIS A 241 -2.88 -23.75 -5.60
N LEU A 242 -1.87 -23.67 -4.72
CA LEU A 242 -1.98 -24.07 -3.32
C LEU A 242 -2.53 -22.93 -2.44
N LEU A 243 -2.62 -21.70 -2.95
CA LEU A 243 -3.14 -20.57 -2.20
C LEU A 243 -4.68 -20.59 -2.13
N PRO A 244 -5.28 -20.10 -1.03
CA PRO A 244 -6.73 -20.04 -0.89
C PRO A 244 -7.40 -19.18 -1.98
N ALA A 245 -8.66 -19.49 -2.29
CA ALA A 245 -9.49 -18.72 -3.23
C ALA A 245 -9.64 -17.23 -2.86
N SER A 246 -9.46 -16.90 -1.58
CA SER A 246 -9.50 -15.54 -1.02
C SER A 246 -8.25 -14.72 -1.37
N ILE A 247 -7.18 -15.36 -1.88
CA ILE A 247 -6.02 -14.68 -2.51
C ILE A 247 -6.00 -14.94 -4.02
N CYS A 248 -6.32 -16.16 -4.45
CA CYS A 248 -6.31 -16.57 -5.85
C CYS A 248 -7.71 -17.05 -6.26
N PRO A 249 -8.61 -16.15 -6.70
CA PRO A 249 -9.99 -16.51 -7.06
C PRO A 249 -10.10 -17.59 -8.13
N GLY A 250 -9.08 -17.77 -8.97
CA GLY A 250 -9.00 -18.85 -9.96
C GLY A 250 -8.91 -20.26 -9.37
N ASN A 251 -8.58 -20.40 -8.09
CA ASN A 251 -8.49 -21.68 -7.38
C ASN A 251 -9.83 -22.13 -6.78
N ARG A 252 -10.94 -21.43 -7.06
CA ARG A 252 -12.27 -21.81 -6.58
C ARG A 252 -12.65 -23.19 -7.11
N GLU A 253 -13.03 -24.09 -6.20
CA GLU A 253 -13.63 -25.36 -6.57
C GLU A 253 -15.05 -25.11 -7.10
N THR A 254 -15.48 -25.87 -8.12
CA THR A 254 -16.78 -25.72 -8.79
C THR A 254 -18.00 -25.89 -7.86
N GLN A 255 -17.77 -26.35 -6.62
CA GLN A 255 -18.80 -26.55 -5.59
C GLN A 255 -18.88 -25.42 -4.55
N ASP A 256 -17.97 -24.43 -4.57
CA ASP A 256 -18.03 -23.26 -3.68
C ASP A 256 -19.13 -22.29 -4.16
N GLN A 257 -20.37 -22.52 -3.72
CA GLN A 257 -21.51 -21.62 -3.98
C GLN A 257 -21.43 -20.29 -3.21
N VAL A 258 -20.53 -20.17 -2.24
CA VAL A 258 -20.34 -18.95 -1.42
C VAL A 258 -19.25 -18.08 -2.04
N GLN A 259 -19.60 -16.86 -2.40
CA GLN A 259 -18.63 -15.85 -2.82
C GLN A 259 -17.73 -15.48 -1.64
N ARG A 260 -16.56 -16.12 -1.54
CA ARG A 260 -15.56 -15.78 -0.51
C ARG A 260 -15.01 -14.38 -0.73
N GLU A 261 -14.86 -13.66 0.37
CA GLU A 261 -14.19 -12.35 0.46
C GLU A 261 -12.77 -12.48 -0.11
N ILE A 262 -12.34 -11.53 -0.93
CA ILE A 262 -10.95 -11.47 -1.41
C ILE A 262 -10.19 -10.55 -0.46
N PHE A 263 -9.04 -11.01 0.04
CA PHE A 263 -8.19 -10.23 0.93
C PHE A 263 -6.97 -9.71 0.15
N PRO A 264 -6.86 -8.39 -0.09
CA PRO A 264 -5.70 -7.82 -0.77
C PRO A 264 -4.40 -8.14 -0.05
N VAL A 265 -3.43 -8.70 -0.79
CA VAL A 265 -2.08 -8.98 -0.29
C VAL A 265 -1.12 -7.93 -0.80
N HIS A 266 -0.71 -7.02 0.07
CA HIS A 266 0.36 -6.06 -0.22
C HIS A 266 1.71 -6.72 0.05
N ALA A 267 2.40 -7.12 -1.02
CA ALA A 267 3.66 -7.86 -0.97
C ALA A 267 4.87 -6.92 -0.99
N PHE A 268 5.79 -7.11 -0.05
CA PHE A 268 7.03 -6.35 0.09
C PHE A 268 8.23 -7.27 -0.15
N GLY A 269 8.81 -7.18 -1.33
CA GLY A 269 10.02 -7.90 -1.72
C GLY A 269 11.26 -7.18 -1.19
N PHE A 270 11.97 -7.84 -0.27
CA PHE A 270 13.08 -7.23 0.44
C PHE A 270 14.44 -7.66 -0.13
N GLY A 271 15.28 -6.67 -0.50
CA GLY A 271 16.61 -6.92 -1.07
C GLY A 271 16.55 -7.67 -2.42
N SER A 272 17.67 -8.21 -2.88
CA SER A 272 17.76 -8.89 -4.18
C SER A 272 17.42 -10.38 -4.17
N ASP A 273 17.26 -10.97 -2.98
CA ASP A 273 17.21 -12.43 -2.81
C ASP A 273 15.78 -12.99 -2.87
N HIS A 274 14.78 -12.11 -2.80
CA HIS A 274 13.37 -12.47 -2.89
C HIS A 274 13.00 -13.00 -4.30
N ASP A 275 11.86 -13.68 -4.40
CA ASP A 275 11.28 -14.04 -5.69
C ASP A 275 10.27 -12.98 -6.16
N PRO A 276 10.66 -12.02 -7.02
CA PRO A 276 9.75 -10.96 -7.43
C PRO A 276 8.58 -11.45 -8.28
N LEU A 277 8.73 -12.56 -9.01
CA LEU A 277 7.63 -13.11 -9.83
C LEU A 277 6.52 -13.64 -8.94
N THR A 278 6.89 -14.39 -7.91
CA THR A 278 5.97 -14.91 -6.91
C THR A 278 5.28 -13.78 -6.15
N MET A 279 6.05 -12.84 -5.61
CA MET A 279 5.52 -11.72 -4.82
C MET A 279 4.54 -10.88 -5.65
N HIS A 280 4.91 -10.54 -6.89
CA HIS A 280 4.03 -9.85 -7.81
C HIS A 280 2.77 -10.66 -8.09
N ALA A 281 2.87 -11.94 -8.44
CA ALA A 281 1.71 -12.75 -8.80
C ALA A 281 0.72 -12.95 -7.63
N ILE A 282 1.19 -13.08 -6.39
CA ILE A 282 0.34 -13.14 -5.19
C ILE A 282 -0.44 -11.83 -5.02
N SER A 283 0.26 -10.70 -5.10
CA SER A 283 -0.38 -9.39 -4.96
C SER A 283 -1.36 -9.10 -6.10
N ASP A 284 -0.99 -9.44 -7.33
CA ASP A 284 -1.81 -9.22 -8.52
C ASP A 284 -3.09 -10.06 -8.50
N SER A 285 -3.01 -11.30 -8.01
CA SER A 285 -4.18 -12.20 -7.90
C SER A 285 -5.20 -11.75 -6.85
N SER A 286 -4.75 -11.04 -5.83
CA SER A 286 -5.57 -10.59 -4.69
C SER A 286 -6.00 -9.13 -4.77
N CYS A 287 -5.71 -8.43 -5.87
CA CYS A 287 -5.90 -6.98 -6.00
C CYS A 287 -5.08 -6.13 -4.99
N GLY A 288 -3.99 -6.70 -4.47
CA GLY A 288 -3.00 -6.01 -3.66
C GLY A 288 -1.93 -5.34 -4.51
N THR A 289 -0.82 -4.95 -3.87
CA THR A 289 0.29 -4.25 -4.53
C THR A 289 1.63 -4.94 -4.27
N PHE A 290 2.53 -4.92 -5.25
CA PHE A 290 3.91 -5.36 -5.07
C PHE A 290 4.85 -4.17 -4.94
N SER A 291 5.56 -4.10 -3.81
CA SER A 291 6.58 -3.10 -3.52
C SER A 291 7.96 -3.75 -3.45
N PHE A 292 8.91 -3.22 -4.21
CA PHE A 292 10.31 -3.65 -4.21
C PHE A 292 11.13 -2.71 -3.32
N ILE A 293 11.63 -3.25 -2.21
CA ILE A 293 12.48 -2.55 -1.26
C ILE A 293 13.94 -2.91 -1.56
N GLU A 294 14.61 -2.05 -2.32
CA GLU A 294 16.01 -2.25 -2.70
C GLU A 294 16.98 -2.05 -1.53
N SER A 295 16.74 -1.03 -0.71
CA SER A 295 17.55 -0.70 0.46
C SER A 295 16.80 -0.91 1.76
N TYR A 296 17.52 -1.43 2.73
CA TYR A 296 17.10 -1.70 4.10
C TYR A 296 16.53 -0.47 4.82
N GLU A 297 17.00 0.72 4.48
CA GLU A 297 16.52 1.98 5.07
C GLU A 297 15.09 2.34 4.64
N MET A 298 14.60 1.80 3.52
CA MET A 298 13.29 2.13 2.97
C MET A 298 12.15 1.23 3.48
N VAL A 299 12.43 0.22 4.32
CA VAL A 299 11.40 -0.73 4.79
C VAL A 299 10.28 -0.01 5.53
N GLN A 300 10.65 0.83 6.48
CA GLN A 300 9.67 1.55 7.30
C GLN A 300 8.87 2.54 6.45
N ASP A 301 9.52 3.25 5.53
CA ASP A 301 8.86 4.17 4.60
C ASP A 301 7.88 3.44 3.67
N ALA A 302 8.24 2.24 3.21
CA ALA A 302 7.36 1.41 2.39
C ALA A 302 6.10 0.98 3.16
N PHE A 303 6.28 0.55 4.42
CA PHE A 303 5.17 0.18 5.30
C PHE A 303 4.31 1.40 5.62
N ALA A 304 4.94 2.54 5.89
CA ALA A 304 4.27 3.80 6.17
C ALA A 304 3.39 4.25 4.99
N SER A 305 3.91 4.18 3.76
CA SER A 305 3.13 4.48 2.56
C SER A 305 1.93 3.55 2.42
N CYS A 306 2.11 2.24 2.67
CA CYS A 306 1.02 1.27 2.54
C CYS A 306 -0.08 1.48 3.58
N ILE A 307 0.27 1.63 4.86
CA ILE A 307 -0.74 1.87 5.91
C ILE A 307 -1.39 3.24 5.77
N GLY A 308 -0.68 4.25 5.23
CA GLY A 308 -1.29 5.53 4.91
C GLY A 308 -2.46 5.41 3.92
N GLY A 309 -2.37 4.48 2.97
CA GLY A 309 -3.49 4.12 2.09
C GLY A 309 -4.58 3.33 2.83
N LEU A 310 -4.20 2.23 3.48
CA LEU A 310 -5.16 1.34 4.17
C LEU A 310 -5.98 2.05 5.26
N LEU A 311 -5.38 3.00 5.97
CA LEU A 311 -6.04 3.79 7.01
C LEU A 311 -6.85 4.97 6.44
N SER A 312 -6.92 5.13 5.12
CA SER A 312 -7.68 6.19 4.45
C SER A 312 -8.69 5.68 3.44
N VAL A 313 -9.08 4.40 3.49
CA VAL A 313 -10.19 3.89 2.66
C VAL A 313 -11.48 4.66 2.98
N VAL A 314 -12.12 5.20 1.94
CA VAL A 314 -13.38 5.97 2.04
C VAL A 314 -14.51 5.38 1.21
N THR A 315 -14.19 4.60 0.17
CA THR A 315 -15.19 3.92 -0.65
C THR A 315 -14.84 2.45 -0.79
N GLN A 316 -15.87 1.60 -0.86
CA GLN A 316 -15.76 0.18 -1.18
C GLN A 316 -16.67 -0.18 -2.36
N GLU A 317 -16.35 -1.30 -3.02
CA GLU A 317 -17.13 -1.85 -4.13
C GLU A 317 -17.43 -0.85 -5.26
N LEU A 318 -16.56 0.15 -5.46
CA LEU A 318 -16.79 1.20 -6.44
C LEU A 318 -16.89 0.60 -7.85
N ARG A 319 -17.97 0.94 -8.54
CA ARG A 319 -18.22 0.55 -9.93
C ARG A 319 -18.49 1.79 -10.77
N LEU A 320 -17.68 1.95 -11.81
CA LEU A 320 -17.93 2.90 -12.89
C LEU A 320 -18.81 2.23 -13.95
N MET A 321 -19.84 2.92 -14.41
CA MET A 321 -20.70 2.50 -15.50
C MET A 321 -20.77 3.63 -16.52
N VAL A 322 -20.52 3.30 -17.78
CA VAL A 322 -20.58 4.22 -18.92
C VAL A 322 -21.59 3.67 -19.92
N ARG A 323 -22.44 4.54 -20.45
CA ARG A 323 -23.48 4.19 -21.42
C ARG A 323 -23.38 5.09 -22.63
N SER A 324 -23.54 4.52 -23.81
CA SER A 324 -23.67 5.28 -25.04
C SER A 324 -24.91 6.16 -24.95
N ALA A 325 -24.74 7.47 -25.18
CA ALA A 325 -25.82 8.45 -25.07
C ALA A 325 -26.55 8.69 -26.40
N SER A 326 -25.96 8.32 -27.54
CA SER A 326 -26.54 8.53 -28.88
C SER A 326 -26.49 7.26 -29.73
N HIS A 327 -27.46 7.11 -30.63
CA HIS A 327 -27.46 6.02 -31.59
C HIS A 327 -26.20 6.02 -32.46
N GLY A 328 -25.59 4.85 -32.65
CA GLY A 328 -24.36 4.67 -33.42
C GLY A 328 -23.05 5.01 -32.70
N VAL A 329 -23.12 5.60 -31.50
CA VAL A 329 -21.95 5.66 -30.61
C VAL A 329 -21.80 4.30 -29.93
N GLU A 330 -20.64 3.68 -30.03
CA GLU A 330 -20.39 2.34 -29.48
C GLU A 330 -19.06 2.30 -28.76
N ILE A 331 -19.03 1.75 -27.55
CA ILE A 331 -17.82 1.50 -26.77
C ILE A 331 -17.08 0.33 -27.41
N LYS A 332 -15.85 0.58 -27.87
CA LYS A 332 -14.98 -0.39 -28.54
C LYS A 332 -13.98 -1.04 -27.59
N SER A 333 -13.43 -0.29 -26.64
CA SER A 333 -12.50 -0.83 -25.65
C SER A 333 -12.40 0.06 -24.42
N ILE A 334 -12.07 -0.57 -23.28
CA ILE A 334 -11.80 0.09 -22.00
C ILE A 334 -10.46 -0.44 -21.48
N PRO A 335 -9.31 0.16 -21.84
CA PRO A 335 -8.01 -0.19 -21.27
C PRO A 335 -7.96 0.14 -19.76
N SER A 336 -8.47 -0.77 -18.93
CA SER A 336 -8.66 -0.61 -17.49
C SER A 336 -7.49 -1.11 -16.64
N GLY A 337 -6.36 -1.48 -17.25
CA GLY A 337 -5.20 -2.01 -16.52
C GLY A 337 -5.51 -3.35 -15.85
N ARG A 338 -5.42 -3.40 -14.51
CA ARG A 338 -5.76 -4.59 -13.71
C ARG A 338 -7.20 -4.61 -13.21
N TYR A 339 -7.96 -3.54 -13.45
CA TYR A 339 -9.37 -3.50 -13.07
C TYR A 339 -10.20 -4.32 -14.05
N ALA A 340 -11.06 -5.20 -13.52
CA ALA A 340 -11.99 -5.96 -14.33
C ALA A 340 -12.96 -4.99 -15.03
N SER A 341 -13.04 -5.09 -16.35
CA SER A 341 -13.97 -4.33 -17.18
C SER A 341 -14.76 -5.24 -18.10
N GLU A 342 -15.96 -4.79 -18.45
CA GLU A 342 -16.89 -5.51 -19.31
C GLU A 342 -17.57 -4.52 -20.24
N ILE A 343 -17.72 -4.89 -21.51
CA ILE A 343 -18.54 -4.18 -22.49
C ILE A 343 -19.71 -5.10 -22.82
N SER A 344 -20.93 -4.61 -22.60
CA SER A 344 -22.18 -5.33 -22.79
C SER A 344 -23.04 -4.64 -23.85
N ASP A 345 -24.19 -5.24 -24.16
CA ASP A 345 -25.25 -4.65 -24.99
C ASP A 345 -24.72 -4.11 -26.34
N GLN A 346 -23.91 -4.92 -27.02
CA GLN A 346 -23.31 -4.62 -28.32
C GLN A 346 -22.51 -3.30 -28.34
N GLY A 347 -21.87 -2.94 -27.21
CA GLY A 347 -21.07 -1.72 -27.10
C GLY A 347 -21.85 -0.52 -26.58
N SER A 348 -23.14 -0.65 -26.25
CA SER A 348 -23.91 0.46 -25.68
C SER A 348 -23.68 0.67 -24.18
N GLN A 349 -23.07 -0.29 -23.48
CA GLN A 349 -22.74 -0.17 -22.06
C GLN A 349 -21.35 -0.74 -21.75
N GLY A 350 -20.65 -0.09 -20.83
CA GLY A 350 -19.38 -0.53 -20.29
C GLY A 350 -19.35 -0.40 -18.77
N THR A 351 -18.66 -1.30 -18.09
CA THR A 351 -18.46 -1.25 -16.64
C THR A 351 -17.00 -1.46 -16.27
N VAL A 352 -16.54 -0.81 -15.19
CA VAL A 352 -15.23 -1.04 -14.57
C VAL A 352 -15.43 -1.25 -13.08
N LYS A 353 -14.98 -2.39 -12.57
CA LYS A 353 -14.99 -2.71 -11.13
C LYS A 353 -13.71 -2.17 -10.51
N VAL A 354 -13.80 -1.02 -9.84
CA VAL A 354 -12.67 -0.30 -9.24
C VAL A 354 -12.39 -0.80 -7.82
N GLY A 355 -13.43 -1.12 -7.05
CA GLY A 355 -13.28 -1.61 -5.68
C GLY A 355 -13.00 -0.47 -4.70
N ASP A 356 -11.97 -0.62 -3.89
CA ASP A 356 -11.68 0.30 -2.79
C ASP A 356 -10.86 1.51 -3.26
N LEU A 357 -11.22 2.72 -2.81
CA LEU A 357 -10.41 3.92 -2.97
C LEU A 357 -9.98 4.50 -1.63
N TYR A 358 -8.71 4.92 -1.59
CA TYR A 358 -8.17 5.74 -0.51
C TYR A 358 -8.61 7.19 -0.68
N ALA A 359 -8.66 7.95 0.40
CA ALA A 359 -8.96 9.37 0.36
C ALA A 359 -7.94 10.10 -0.53
N ASP A 360 -8.45 10.99 -1.39
CA ASP A 360 -7.72 11.68 -2.46
C ASP A 360 -7.14 10.76 -3.56
N GLU A 361 -7.42 9.45 -3.55
CA GLU A 361 -6.98 8.57 -4.62
C GLU A 361 -7.75 8.84 -5.91
N GLU A 362 -7.02 8.88 -7.02
CA GLU A 362 -7.57 9.13 -8.35
C GLU A 362 -7.40 7.90 -9.24
N LYS A 363 -8.42 7.61 -10.06
CA LYS A 363 -8.39 6.57 -11.09
C LYS A 363 -8.85 7.15 -12.41
N GLU A 364 -8.03 6.98 -13.44
CA GLU A 364 -8.30 7.48 -14.78
C GLU A 364 -8.46 6.31 -15.76
N PHE A 365 -9.49 6.35 -16.60
CA PHE A 365 -9.77 5.34 -17.61
C PHE A 365 -10.01 5.99 -18.97
N LEU A 366 -9.39 5.46 -20.03
CA LEU A 366 -9.79 5.82 -21.39
C LEU A 366 -10.94 4.91 -21.81
N ILE A 367 -12.02 5.51 -22.31
CA ILE A 367 -13.13 4.83 -22.96
C ILE A 367 -13.01 5.13 -24.44
N ASN A 368 -12.62 4.12 -25.22
CA ASN A 368 -12.50 4.26 -26.67
C ASN A 368 -13.84 3.91 -27.31
N ILE A 369 -14.42 4.87 -28.03
CA ILE A 369 -15.73 4.74 -28.67
C ILE A 369 -15.62 4.90 -30.19
N SER A 370 -16.57 4.38 -30.95
CA SER A 370 -16.80 4.86 -32.31
C SER A 370 -17.77 6.03 -32.30
N VAL A 371 -17.48 7.04 -33.09
CA VAL A 371 -18.38 8.18 -33.34
C VAL A 371 -18.88 8.09 -34.78
N PRO A 372 -20.21 8.01 -35.01
CA PRO A 372 -20.78 7.84 -36.34
C PRO A 372 -20.83 9.17 -37.12
N ILE A 373 -21.12 9.07 -38.42
CA ILE A 373 -21.47 10.24 -39.25
C ILE A 373 -22.81 10.80 -38.77
N LEU A 374 -22.93 12.13 -38.70
CA LEU A 374 -24.18 12.80 -38.38
C LEU A 374 -24.99 13.00 -39.68
N MET A 375 -25.89 12.07 -39.98
CA MET A 375 -26.63 12.01 -41.25
C MET A 375 -27.69 13.12 -41.41
N ASN A 376 -28.30 13.59 -40.32
CA ASN A 376 -29.36 14.61 -40.32
C ASN A 376 -28.95 15.81 -39.46
N ALA A 377 -28.13 16.69 -40.01
CA ALA A 377 -27.64 17.88 -39.32
C ALA A 377 -28.67 19.03 -39.39
N GLU A 378 -29.92 18.78 -38.96
CA GLU A 378 -30.97 19.80 -38.87
C GLU A 378 -30.66 20.72 -37.67
N GLY A 379 -30.53 22.03 -37.92
CA GLY A 379 -30.18 23.04 -36.90
C GLY A 379 -29.02 23.95 -37.33
N GLU A 380 -28.82 25.05 -36.59
CA GLU A 380 -27.68 25.95 -36.82
C GLU A 380 -26.35 25.20 -36.64
N GLU A 381 -25.37 25.50 -37.49
CA GLU A 381 -24.07 24.81 -37.52
C GLU A 381 -23.34 24.81 -36.16
N SER A 382 -23.56 25.87 -35.37
CA SER A 382 -22.97 26.07 -34.04
C SER A 382 -23.58 25.17 -32.96
N GLU A 383 -24.81 24.68 -33.16
CA GLU A 383 -25.56 23.89 -32.18
C GLU A 383 -25.47 22.38 -32.41
N ARG A 384 -24.92 21.95 -33.55
CA ARG A 384 -24.77 20.52 -33.89
C ARG A 384 -23.84 19.85 -32.89
N LYS A 385 -24.37 18.88 -32.15
CA LYS A 385 -23.65 18.10 -31.13
C LYS A 385 -23.91 16.61 -31.26
N THR A 386 -23.02 15.82 -30.71
CA THR A 386 -23.26 14.40 -30.44
C THR A 386 -22.96 14.13 -28.97
N SER A 387 -23.95 13.63 -28.25
CA SER A 387 -23.77 13.15 -26.88
C SER A 387 -23.13 11.76 -26.94
N LEU A 388 -21.95 11.63 -26.36
CA LEU A 388 -21.09 10.46 -26.45
C LEU A 388 -21.41 9.47 -25.34
N LEU A 389 -21.25 9.88 -24.08
CA LEU A 389 -21.32 9.00 -22.92
C LEU A 389 -22.12 9.63 -21.77
N ASP A 390 -23.03 8.84 -21.23
CA ASP A 390 -23.66 9.02 -19.92
C ASP A 390 -22.86 8.20 -18.89
N ILE A 391 -22.49 8.81 -17.77
CA ILE A 391 -21.52 8.25 -16.82
C ILE A 391 -22.14 8.21 -15.43
N THR A 392 -22.07 7.05 -14.80
CA THR A 392 -22.56 6.82 -13.44
C THR A 392 -21.49 6.11 -12.62
N CYS A 393 -21.42 6.43 -11.34
CA CYS A 393 -20.58 5.72 -10.39
C CYS A 393 -21.44 5.31 -9.18
N SER A 394 -21.26 4.08 -8.74
CA SER A 394 -21.92 3.55 -7.53
C SER A 394 -20.87 2.95 -6.60
N TYR A 395 -20.99 3.18 -5.30
CA TYR A 395 -20.05 2.68 -4.30
C TYR A 395 -20.72 2.55 -2.93
N LEU A 396 -20.14 1.74 -2.06
CA LEU A 396 -20.46 1.69 -0.64
C LEU A 396 -19.62 2.74 0.09
N ASP A 397 -20.28 3.71 0.72
CA ASP A 397 -19.61 4.68 1.59
C ASP A 397 -19.32 4.02 2.94
N VAL A 398 -18.05 3.97 3.33
CA VAL A 398 -17.62 3.18 4.51
C VAL A 398 -18.06 3.79 5.84
N VAL A 399 -18.36 5.09 5.86
CA VAL A 399 -18.71 5.83 7.08
C VAL A 399 -20.21 5.72 7.33
N SER A 400 -21.01 6.05 6.33
CA SER A 400 -22.48 5.97 6.37
C SER A 400 -23.01 4.55 6.21
N LYS A 401 -22.20 3.63 5.65
CA LYS A 401 -22.58 2.26 5.26
C LYS A 401 -23.74 2.21 4.26
N ALA A 402 -23.94 3.30 3.52
CA ALA A 402 -24.97 3.42 2.52
C ALA A 402 -24.39 3.24 1.11
N MET A 403 -25.18 2.65 0.21
CA MET A 403 -24.88 2.69 -1.21
C MET A 403 -25.14 4.09 -1.74
N VAL A 404 -24.12 4.70 -2.32
CA VAL A 404 -24.18 6.00 -2.97
C VAL A 404 -24.11 5.78 -4.48
N GLN A 405 -24.95 6.50 -5.21
CA GLN A 405 -24.88 6.59 -6.67
C GLN A 405 -24.76 8.06 -7.06
N ILE A 406 -23.83 8.34 -7.95
CA ILE A 406 -23.57 9.67 -8.50
C ILE A 406 -23.57 9.61 -10.02
N GLU A 407 -24.01 10.70 -10.63
CA GLU A 407 -24.04 10.90 -12.08
C GLU A 407 -22.94 11.91 -12.44
N GLY A 408 -22.21 11.62 -13.51
CA GLY A 408 -21.26 12.54 -14.11
C GLY A 408 -21.92 13.40 -15.19
N ASP A 409 -21.22 14.44 -15.62
CA ASP A 409 -21.69 15.26 -16.73
C ASP A 409 -21.77 14.44 -18.03
N LEU A 410 -22.82 14.70 -18.82
CA LEU A 410 -22.98 14.14 -20.16
C LEU A 410 -21.81 14.60 -21.03
N VAL A 411 -21.07 13.64 -21.59
CA VAL A 411 -19.94 13.95 -22.47
C VAL A 411 -20.46 14.26 -23.86
N GLU A 412 -20.19 15.47 -24.37
CA GLU A 412 -20.61 15.88 -25.71
C GLU A 412 -19.44 16.42 -26.53
N ILE A 413 -19.55 16.31 -27.86
CA ILE A 413 -18.67 17.01 -28.80
C ILE A 413 -19.50 17.82 -29.79
N ARG A 414 -18.91 18.91 -30.29
CA ARG A 414 -19.47 19.65 -31.43
C ARG A 414 -19.28 18.90 -32.73
N ARG A 415 -20.18 19.13 -33.68
CA ARG A 415 -20.22 18.50 -35.01
C ARG A 415 -20.31 19.55 -36.14
N PRO A 416 -19.29 20.42 -36.33
CA PRO A 416 -19.28 21.41 -37.42
C PRO A 416 -19.07 20.75 -38.79
N GLU A 417 -19.29 21.45 -39.90
CA GLU A 417 -18.93 20.94 -41.24
C GLU A 417 -17.41 20.89 -41.41
N SER A 418 -16.72 21.93 -40.94
CA SER A 418 -15.25 22.01 -40.90
C SER A 418 -14.76 22.42 -39.50
N PRO A 419 -14.05 21.55 -38.75
CA PRO A 419 -13.49 21.89 -37.46
C PRO A 419 -12.44 23.02 -37.56
N SER A 420 -12.44 23.92 -36.58
CA SER A 420 -11.42 24.98 -36.48
C SER A 420 -10.08 24.42 -35.96
N PRO A 421 -8.93 25.11 -36.14
CA PRO A 421 -7.66 24.61 -35.60
C PRO A 421 -7.65 24.31 -34.09
N PRO A 422 -8.31 25.10 -33.21
CA PRO A 422 -8.49 24.75 -31.80
C PRO A 422 -9.29 23.46 -31.57
N ASP A 423 -10.20 23.11 -32.48
CA ASP A 423 -11.02 21.90 -32.38
C ASP A 423 -10.22 20.63 -32.65
N LEU A 424 -9.07 20.77 -33.33
CA LEU A 424 -8.16 19.68 -33.66
C LEU A 424 -7.08 19.48 -32.59
N LEU A 425 -7.02 20.36 -31.57
CA LEU A 425 -6.06 20.22 -30.49
C LEU A 425 -6.45 19.07 -29.57
N VAL A 426 -5.54 18.11 -29.44
CA VAL A 426 -5.70 16.98 -28.52
C VAL A 426 -5.66 17.48 -27.08
N ASN A 427 -6.62 17.04 -26.28
CA ASN A 427 -6.65 17.30 -24.85
C ASN A 427 -5.42 16.65 -24.17
N LEU A 428 -4.65 17.47 -23.44
CA LEU A 428 -3.41 17.03 -22.81
C LEU A 428 -3.60 15.95 -21.75
N GLU A 429 -4.74 15.93 -21.05
CA GLU A 429 -5.03 14.89 -20.04
C GLU A 429 -5.30 13.54 -20.70
N VAL A 430 -6.01 13.54 -21.84
CA VAL A 430 -6.24 12.33 -22.64
C VAL A 430 -4.93 11.79 -23.20
N ASP A 431 -4.09 12.67 -23.76
CA ASP A 431 -2.77 12.30 -24.28
C ASP A 431 -1.84 11.77 -23.17
N ARG A 432 -1.81 12.44 -22.02
CA ARG A 432 -1.08 12.00 -20.83
C ARG A 432 -1.50 10.60 -20.39
N GLN A 433 -2.81 10.33 -20.31
CA GLN A 433 -3.29 9.01 -19.90
C GLN A 433 -2.98 7.92 -20.94
N ARG A 434 -3.01 8.27 -22.23
CA ARG A 434 -2.58 7.40 -23.33
C ARG A 434 -1.08 7.08 -23.21
N ASN A 435 -0.25 8.07 -22.90
CA ASN A 435 1.19 7.88 -22.67
C ASN A 435 1.47 6.97 -21.49
N ARG A 436 0.72 7.09 -20.39
CA ARG A 436 0.82 6.19 -19.24
C ARG A 436 0.53 4.73 -19.60
N LEU A 437 -0.55 4.47 -20.33
CA LEU A 437 -0.89 3.12 -20.81
C LEU A 437 0.22 2.56 -21.71
N ASN A 438 0.67 3.36 -22.69
CA ASN A 438 1.76 2.98 -23.59
C ASN A 438 3.08 2.69 -22.85
N ALA A 439 3.41 3.45 -21.80
CA ALA A 439 4.59 3.24 -20.98
C ALA A 439 4.48 1.94 -20.16
N ALA A 440 3.33 1.69 -19.54
CA ALA A 440 3.09 0.46 -18.78
C ALA A 440 3.18 -0.79 -19.68
N GLU A 441 2.58 -0.75 -20.87
CA GLU A 441 2.68 -1.83 -21.86
C GLU A 441 4.12 -2.03 -22.35
N CYS A 442 4.85 -0.93 -22.57
CA CYS A 442 6.26 -0.96 -22.98
C CYS A 442 7.15 -1.62 -21.91
N ILE A 443 6.96 -1.27 -20.63
CA ILE A 443 7.69 -1.89 -19.51
C ILE A 443 7.37 -3.38 -19.42
N ALA A 444 6.10 -3.77 -19.57
CA ALA A 444 5.70 -5.17 -19.55
C ALA A 444 6.32 -5.97 -20.72
N GLU A 445 6.36 -5.42 -21.93
CA GLU A 445 7.02 -6.06 -23.07
C GLU A 445 8.54 -6.11 -22.89
N ALA A 446 9.17 -5.01 -22.50
CA ALA A 446 10.61 -4.98 -22.22
C ALA A 446 10.98 -6.01 -21.14
N GLN A 447 10.15 -6.17 -20.11
CA GLN A 447 10.30 -7.20 -19.09
C GLN A 447 10.26 -8.60 -19.71
N ARG A 448 9.27 -8.92 -20.56
CA ARG A 448 9.17 -10.22 -21.26
C ARG A 448 10.38 -10.49 -22.16
N MET A 449 10.85 -9.48 -22.89
CA MET A 449 12.06 -9.56 -23.73
C MET A 449 13.31 -9.82 -22.88
N ALA A 450 13.52 -9.06 -21.81
CA ALA A 450 14.65 -9.23 -20.89
C ALA A 450 14.66 -10.62 -20.24
N ASP A 451 13.48 -11.11 -19.90
CA ASP A 451 13.25 -12.43 -19.35
C ASP A 451 13.69 -13.55 -20.29
N THR A 452 13.43 -13.42 -21.60
CA THR A 452 13.90 -14.35 -22.65
C THR A 452 15.38 -14.18 -23.02
N GLY A 453 16.08 -13.23 -22.40
CA GLY A 453 17.50 -12.95 -22.64
C GLY A 453 17.74 -11.85 -23.69
N ASN A 454 16.69 -11.33 -24.34
CA ASN A 454 16.79 -10.24 -25.30
C ASN A 454 16.84 -8.86 -24.61
N LEU A 455 17.94 -8.60 -23.89
CA LEU A 455 18.15 -7.36 -23.16
C LEU A 455 18.34 -6.15 -24.09
N SER A 456 19.07 -6.32 -25.19
CA SER A 456 19.29 -5.24 -26.17
C SER A 456 18.00 -4.79 -26.84
N GLY A 457 17.13 -5.74 -27.20
CA GLY A 457 15.80 -5.44 -27.72
C GLY A 457 14.92 -4.73 -26.70
N ALA A 458 14.95 -5.18 -25.43
CA ALA A 458 14.21 -4.54 -24.34
C ALA A 458 14.64 -3.08 -24.13
N GLN A 459 15.95 -2.81 -24.12
CA GLN A 459 16.49 -1.45 -23.98
C GLN A 459 16.12 -0.57 -25.19
N SER A 460 16.21 -1.11 -26.41
CA SER A 460 15.84 -0.39 -27.63
C SER A 460 14.35 -0.02 -27.63
N LEU A 461 13.48 -0.93 -27.18
CA LEU A 461 12.05 -0.70 -27.06
C LEU A 461 11.74 0.46 -26.09
N LEU A 462 12.36 0.46 -24.91
CA LEU A 462 12.19 1.52 -23.90
C LEU A 462 12.69 2.87 -24.40
N SER A 463 13.86 2.92 -25.04
CA SER A 463 14.44 4.14 -25.60
C SER A 463 13.58 4.73 -26.73
N ASN A 464 13.04 3.88 -27.61
CA ASN A 464 12.10 4.30 -28.65
C ASN A 464 10.80 4.86 -28.04
N ARG A 465 10.22 4.17 -27.04
CA ARG A 465 9.00 4.63 -26.39
C ARG A 465 9.19 5.97 -25.67
N ARG A 466 10.33 6.17 -24.99
CA ARG A 466 10.70 7.46 -24.38
C ARG A 466 10.74 8.58 -25.41
N SER A 467 11.34 8.33 -26.58
CA SER A 467 11.40 9.31 -27.67
C SER A 467 10.00 9.67 -28.20
N THR A 468 9.11 8.68 -28.39
CA THR A 468 7.72 8.93 -28.79
C THR A 468 6.93 9.68 -27.73
N LEU A 469 7.11 9.34 -26.44
CA LEU A 469 6.46 10.04 -25.33
C LEU A 469 6.87 11.51 -25.29
N LEU A 470 8.16 11.82 -25.40
CA LEU A 470 8.65 13.21 -25.40
C LEU A 470 8.19 14.02 -26.62
N ALA A 471 7.88 13.36 -27.74
CA ALA A 471 7.34 13.99 -28.93
C ALA A 471 5.80 14.16 -28.92
N SER A 472 5.10 13.56 -27.95
CA SER A 472 3.64 13.70 -27.81
C SER A 472 3.23 15.11 -27.34
N PRO A 473 1.97 15.53 -27.55
CA PRO A 473 1.48 16.83 -27.07
C PRO A 473 1.75 17.09 -25.58
N SER A 474 1.44 16.13 -24.71
CA SER A 474 1.67 16.26 -23.26
C SER A 474 3.16 16.22 -22.88
N GLY A 475 3.96 15.44 -23.61
CA GLY A 475 5.42 15.42 -23.47
C GLY A 475 6.07 16.76 -23.83
N GLN A 476 5.69 17.35 -24.97
CA GLN A 476 6.17 18.66 -25.42
C GLN A 476 5.71 19.80 -24.52
N ALA A 477 4.55 19.67 -23.89
CA ALA A 477 4.04 20.61 -22.90
C ALA A 477 4.79 20.54 -21.55
N GLY A 478 5.67 19.54 -21.35
CA GLY A 478 6.41 19.35 -20.10
C GLY A 478 5.55 18.82 -18.95
N ASP A 479 4.50 18.04 -19.25
CA ASP A 479 3.62 17.45 -18.24
C ASP A 479 4.41 16.60 -17.22
N GLY A 480 4.11 16.79 -15.94
CA GLY A 480 4.85 16.17 -14.84
C GLY A 480 4.79 14.63 -14.83
N LEU A 481 3.63 14.05 -15.18
CA LEU A 481 3.51 12.59 -15.29
C LEU A 481 4.34 12.07 -16.47
N CYS A 482 4.32 12.77 -17.61
CA CYS A 482 5.13 12.40 -18.77
C CYS A 482 6.63 12.41 -18.46
N MET A 483 7.12 13.45 -17.77
CA MET A 483 8.52 13.52 -17.34
C MET A 483 8.88 12.39 -16.35
N TRP A 484 7.96 12.04 -15.45
CA TRP A 484 8.15 10.94 -14.51
C TRP A 484 8.16 9.57 -15.23
N LEU A 485 7.26 9.35 -16.21
CA LEU A 485 7.23 8.13 -17.04
C LEU A 485 8.51 7.97 -17.87
N GLU A 486 9.05 9.07 -18.40
CA GLU A 486 10.32 9.07 -19.10
C GLU A 486 11.47 8.61 -18.19
N ALA A 487 11.55 9.19 -16.99
CA ALA A 487 12.56 8.83 -16.00
C ALA A 487 12.42 7.38 -15.54
N GLU A 488 11.19 6.89 -15.35
CA GLU A 488 10.91 5.50 -14.99
C GLU A 488 11.35 4.52 -16.08
N MET A 489 11.01 4.78 -17.34
CA MET A 489 11.44 3.95 -18.47
C MET A 489 12.96 3.98 -18.64
N LYS A 490 13.60 5.15 -18.43
CA LYS A 490 15.05 5.29 -18.47
C LYS A 490 15.74 4.46 -17.40
N GLU A 491 15.20 4.47 -16.19
CA GLU A 491 15.71 3.67 -15.08
C GLU A 491 15.51 2.16 -15.35
N THR A 492 14.35 1.78 -15.89
CA THR A 492 14.08 0.39 -16.31
C THR A 492 15.08 -0.07 -17.37
N GLU A 493 15.36 0.77 -18.37
CA GLU A 493 16.34 0.53 -19.44
C GLU A 493 17.75 0.34 -18.87
N GLN A 494 18.16 1.19 -17.92
CA GLN A 494 19.45 1.07 -17.25
C GLN A 494 19.54 -0.26 -16.50
N ARG A 495 18.52 -0.62 -15.70
CA ARG A 495 18.51 -1.89 -14.96
C ARG A 495 18.50 -3.14 -15.87
N MET A 496 18.13 -3.00 -17.14
CA MET A 496 18.19 -4.06 -18.15
C MET A 496 19.54 -4.19 -18.89
N GLY A 497 20.56 -3.37 -18.61
CA GLY A 497 21.80 -3.44 -19.42
C GLY A 497 22.73 -4.62 -19.14
N SER A 498 22.43 -5.52 -18.20
CA SER A 498 23.10 -6.81 -18.07
C SER A 498 22.18 -7.85 -17.41
N ARG A 499 22.42 -9.14 -17.68
CA ARG A 499 21.59 -10.22 -17.12
C ARG A 499 21.61 -10.21 -15.60
N HIS A 500 22.80 -10.08 -15.02
CA HIS A 500 23.00 -10.02 -13.57
C HIS A 500 22.22 -8.89 -12.91
N ARG A 501 22.30 -7.67 -13.47
CA ARG A 501 21.58 -6.51 -12.93
C ARG A 501 20.07 -6.65 -13.07
N TYR A 502 19.61 -7.13 -14.23
CA TYR A 502 18.19 -7.39 -14.45
C TYR A 502 17.64 -8.42 -13.45
N GLU A 503 18.34 -9.53 -13.23
CA GLU A 503 17.90 -10.56 -12.28
C GLU A 503 17.94 -10.10 -10.82
N ARG A 504 18.92 -9.27 -10.45
CA ARG A 504 19.13 -8.83 -9.06
C ARG A 504 18.17 -7.73 -8.63
N GLU A 505 17.86 -6.77 -9.50
CA GLU A 505 17.05 -5.59 -9.15
C GLU A 505 16.10 -5.15 -10.28
N GLY A 506 16.48 -5.34 -11.55
CA GLY A 506 15.68 -4.86 -12.69
C GLY A 506 14.30 -5.52 -12.84
N ARG A 507 14.20 -6.83 -12.60
CA ARG A 507 12.94 -7.56 -12.67
C ARG A 507 11.97 -7.10 -11.59
N ALA A 508 12.44 -6.99 -10.35
CA ALA A 508 11.62 -6.53 -9.23
C ALA A 508 11.15 -5.08 -9.43
N TYR A 509 12.03 -4.21 -9.92
CA TYR A 509 11.69 -2.82 -10.26
C TYR A 509 10.60 -2.75 -11.34
N ALA A 510 10.75 -3.47 -12.46
CA ALA A 510 9.76 -3.49 -13.54
C ALA A 510 8.39 -4.01 -13.05
N LEU A 511 8.38 -5.09 -12.26
CA LEU A 511 7.13 -5.65 -11.71
C LEU A 511 6.46 -4.71 -10.70
N SER A 512 7.22 -3.97 -9.88
CA SER A 512 6.66 -2.95 -8.99
C SER A 512 6.03 -1.79 -9.77
N ASN A 513 6.66 -1.35 -10.87
CA ASN A 513 6.07 -0.36 -11.79
C ASN A 513 4.78 -0.86 -12.43
N MET A 514 4.78 -2.12 -12.92
CA MET A 514 3.60 -2.75 -13.49
C MET A 514 2.45 -2.85 -12.48
N SER A 515 2.74 -3.23 -11.23
CA SER A 515 1.75 -3.26 -10.15
C SER A 515 1.12 -1.88 -9.92
N ALA A 516 1.95 -0.85 -9.82
CA ALA A 516 1.47 0.51 -9.61
C ALA A 516 0.65 1.07 -10.77
N HIS A 517 1.09 0.86 -12.02
CA HIS A 517 0.37 1.33 -13.19
C HIS A 517 -0.90 0.52 -13.48
N GLY A 518 -0.89 -0.77 -13.15
CA GLY A 518 -2.03 -1.66 -13.30
C GLY A 518 -3.19 -1.26 -12.41
N TYR A 519 -2.89 -0.90 -11.15
CA TYR A 519 -3.87 -0.48 -10.15
C TYR A 519 -3.92 1.04 -9.93
N GLN A 520 -3.16 1.84 -10.68
CA GLN A 520 -3.02 3.29 -10.48
C GLN A 520 -2.83 3.67 -8.99
N ARG A 521 -1.94 2.94 -8.31
CA ARG A 521 -1.77 2.98 -6.86
C ARG A 521 -0.29 3.00 -6.51
N ALA A 522 0.08 3.73 -5.46
CA ALA A 522 1.48 3.89 -5.09
C ALA A 522 2.11 2.55 -4.65
N THR A 523 3.35 2.32 -5.08
CA THR A 523 4.20 1.22 -4.64
C THR A 523 5.59 1.75 -4.33
N THR A 524 6.30 1.10 -3.41
CA THR A 524 7.72 1.40 -3.20
C THR A 524 8.56 0.78 -4.31
N ARG A 525 9.49 1.57 -4.83
CA ARG A 525 10.36 1.22 -5.95
C ARG A 525 11.77 1.68 -5.60
N GLY A 526 12.78 0.86 -5.87
CA GLY A 526 14.18 1.02 -5.45
C GLY A 526 14.96 2.28 -5.86
N SER A 527 14.34 3.42 -6.18
CA SER A 527 15.07 4.59 -6.66
C SER A 527 15.83 5.31 -5.53
N ARG A 528 17.15 5.48 -5.69
CA ARG A 528 18.04 6.30 -4.83
C ARG A 528 17.83 7.81 -5.03
N ALA A 529 17.13 8.22 -6.09
CA ALA A 529 16.80 9.62 -6.32
C ALA A 529 15.67 10.03 -5.38
N GLY A 530 16.03 10.33 -4.13
CA GLY A 530 15.22 11.03 -3.15
C GLY A 530 13.83 10.45 -2.94
N ALA A 531 13.63 9.84 -1.78
CA ALA A 531 12.38 9.95 -1.04
C ALA A 531 12.04 11.44 -0.77
N ALA A 532 11.86 12.24 -1.82
CA ALA A 532 11.40 13.61 -1.79
C ALA A 532 9.87 13.55 -1.61
N PHE A 533 9.46 13.18 -0.40
CA PHE A 533 8.10 13.37 0.10
C PHE A 533 7.87 14.87 0.36
N GLY A 534 7.95 15.67 -0.70
CA GLY A 534 7.82 17.13 -0.63
C GLY A 534 6.64 17.61 -1.46
N GLY A 535 5.62 18.14 -0.79
CA GLY A 535 4.62 19.05 -1.37
C GLY A 535 3.40 18.38 -2.00
N SER A 536 2.23 18.66 -1.42
CA SER A 536 0.89 18.40 -1.95
C SER A 536 0.56 19.33 -3.13
N GLY A 537 -0.22 18.82 -4.09
CA GLY A 537 -0.92 19.59 -5.13
C GLY A 537 -1.36 18.63 -6.26
N SER A 538 -2.62 18.19 -6.36
CA SER A 538 -3.86 18.93 -6.71
C SER A 538 -3.78 19.62 -8.06
N PHE A 539 -4.75 19.29 -8.92
CA PHE A 539 -5.05 19.89 -10.22
C PHE A 539 -4.60 21.35 -10.37
N CYS A 540 -3.75 21.59 -11.36
CA CYS A 540 -3.56 22.91 -11.95
C CYS A 540 -4.85 23.30 -12.67
N SER A 541 -5.68 24.11 -12.01
CA SER A 541 -6.60 25.02 -12.71
C SER A 541 -5.84 26.33 -12.93
N GLY A 542 -5.98 26.88 -14.14
CA GLY A 542 -5.08 27.87 -14.72
C GLY A 542 -4.73 29.07 -13.84
N ASP A 543 -3.44 29.27 -13.66
CA ASP A 543 -2.83 30.60 -13.66
C ASP A 543 -1.37 30.47 -14.10
N LEU A 544 -1.02 31.14 -15.21
CA LEU A 544 0.33 31.17 -15.77
C LEU A 544 1.20 32.14 -14.96
N SER A 545 1.72 31.71 -13.80
CA SER A 545 2.84 32.40 -13.16
C SER A 545 3.53 31.56 -12.08
N ALA A 546 4.87 31.58 -12.14
CA ALA A 546 5.84 31.16 -11.13
C ALA A 546 6.23 29.67 -11.06
N THR A 547 7.39 29.42 -11.66
CA THR A 547 8.39 28.38 -11.43
C THR A 547 8.44 27.79 -10.01
N ALA A 548 7.93 26.57 -9.86
CA ALA A 548 8.47 25.54 -8.96
C ALA A 548 8.19 24.19 -9.63
N SER A 549 9.23 23.50 -10.10
CA SER A 549 9.09 22.13 -10.61
C SER A 549 8.80 21.19 -9.43
N ALA A 550 7.54 21.15 -9.00
CA ALA A 550 7.05 20.15 -8.06
C ALA A 550 7.23 18.77 -8.71
N SER A 551 8.05 17.91 -8.10
CA SER A 551 8.24 16.55 -8.58
C SER A 551 6.92 15.79 -8.43
N PHE A 552 6.29 15.45 -9.56
CA PHE A 552 5.10 14.61 -9.58
C PHE A 552 5.36 13.31 -8.81
N ASN A 553 4.51 12.98 -7.84
CA ASN A 553 4.68 11.83 -6.96
C ASN A 553 3.63 10.76 -7.32
N GLY A 554 4.06 9.74 -8.07
CA GLY A 554 3.16 8.78 -8.71
C GLY A 554 2.19 8.09 -7.75
N TYR A 555 0.89 8.37 -7.90
CA TYR A 555 -0.24 7.76 -7.17
C TYR A 555 -0.22 7.91 -5.63
N VAL A 556 0.69 8.72 -5.09
CA VAL A 556 0.82 8.91 -3.64
C VAL A 556 -0.27 9.87 -3.17
N THR A 557 -1.11 9.44 -2.23
CA THR A 557 -2.11 10.32 -1.61
C THR A 557 -1.47 11.17 -0.49
N PRO A 558 -2.07 12.31 -0.10
CA PRO A 558 -1.60 13.10 1.05
C PRO A 558 -1.46 12.26 2.33
N ASN A 559 -2.35 11.29 2.53
CA ASN A 559 -2.30 10.37 3.67
C ASN A 559 -1.03 9.53 3.70
N MET A 560 -0.66 8.96 2.54
CA MET A 560 0.57 8.19 2.37
C MET A 560 1.81 9.07 2.60
N ALA A 561 1.84 10.25 1.99
CA ALA A 561 2.96 11.18 2.12
C ALA A 561 3.19 11.64 3.57
N ASN A 562 2.11 11.92 4.31
CA ASN A 562 2.16 12.27 5.72
C ASN A 562 2.71 11.11 6.57
N MET A 563 2.28 9.87 6.30
CA MET A 563 2.78 8.69 7.00
C MET A 563 4.27 8.47 6.76
N VAL A 564 4.75 8.63 5.53
CA VAL A 564 6.18 8.49 5.26
C VAL A 564 6.99 9.62 5.90
N SER A 565 6.48 10.85 5.87
CA SER A 565 7.11 11.98 6.56
C SER A 565 7.25 11.71 8.07
N ARG A 566 6.21 11.12 8.70
CA ARG A 566 6.25 10.69 10.11
C ARG A 566 7.30 9.58 10.33
N SER A 567 7.39 8.61 9.43
CA SER A 567 8.43 7.57 9.46
C SER A 567 9.84 8.17 9.45
N GLN A 568 10.10 9.10 8.54
CA GLN A 568 11.41 9.74 8.39
C GLN A 568 11.79 10.61 9.58
N GLN A 569 10.83 11.31 10.19
CA GLN A 569 11.05 12.09 11.41
C GLN A 569 11.44 11.19 12.59
N LEU A 570 10.75 10.05 12.77
CA LEU A 570 11.10 9.08 13.80
C LEU A 570 12.51 8.53 13.59
N ASN A 571 12.86 8.19 12.34
CA ASN A 571 14.18 7.66 12.03
C ASN A 571 15.31 8.63 12.41
N ARG A 572 15.14 9.92 12.09
CA ARG A 572 16.11 10.97 12.45
C ARG A 572 16.26 11.14 13.96
N THR A 573 15.17 11.00 14.69
CA THR A 573 15.16 11.19 16.14
C THR A 573 15.87 10.04 16.84
N GLU A 574 15.64 8.79 16.40
CA GLU A 574 16.32 7.61 16.93
C GLU A 574 17.84 7.64 16.63
N ASP A 575 18.24 8.02 15.41
CA ASP A 575 19.65 8.16 15.05
C ASP A 575 20.35 9.25 15.88
N ALA A 576 19.66 10.35 16.19
CA ALA A 576 20.17 11.42 17.06
C ALA A 576 20.30 10.97 18.54
N THR A 577 19.41 10.09 19.01
CA THR A 577 19.53 9.53 20.37
C THR A 577 20.62 8.47 20.49
N ALA A 578 20.85 7.67 19.44
CA ALA A 578 21.89 6.65 19.42
C ALA A 578 23.31 7.23 19.28
N SER A 579 23.45 8.47 18.78
CA SER A 579 24.73 9.16 18.57
C SER A 579 25.17 10.06 19.74
N ARG A 580 24.42 10.08 20.85
CA ARG A 580 24.79 10.83 22.06
C ARG A 580 25.62 9.93 22.99
N PRO A 581 26.92 10.18 23.23
CA PRO A 581 27.70 9.39 24.17
C PRO A 581 27.19 9.67 25.61
N GLU A 582 26.90 8.60 26.36
CA GLU A 582 26.64 8.66 27.79
C GLU A 582 27.84 9.30 28.52
N GLN A 583 27.78 10.60 28.80
CA GLN A 583 28.60 11.16 29.87
C GLN A 583 28.00 10.69 31.20
N LEU A 584 28.60 9.63 31.75
CA LEU A 584 28.41 9.22 33.13
C LEU A 584 28.62 10.42 34.05
N ASN A 585 27.56 10.85 34.73
CA ASN A 585 27.65 11.66 35.93
C ASN A 585 28.38 10.84 37.01
N LYS A 586 29.68 11.09 37.18
CA LYS A 586 30.35 10.86 38.46
C LYS A 586 29.94 12.00 39.40
N THR A 587 29.02 11.70 40.30
CA THR A 587 28.87 12.44 41.56
C THR A 587 30.17 12.31 42.34
N GLU A 588 30.93 13.39 42.46
CA GLU A 588 31.95 13.54 43.49
C GLU A 588 31.37 14.29 44.69
N ASP A 589 31.63 13.68 45.84
CA ASP A 589 31.18 14.02 47.17
C ASP A 589 31.95 15.24 47.72
N ALA A 590 31.30 15.96 48.62
CA ALA A 590 31.71 17.27 49.12
C ALA A 590 32.99 17.26 49.98
N THR A 591 33.69 18.40 50.02
CA THR A 591 34.03 19.12 51.27
C THR A 591 34.52 20.55 50.99
N PRO A 592 34.13 21.55 51.79
CA PRO A 592 34.58 22.93 51.64
C PRO A 592 35.83 23.17 52.48
N ASN A 593 36.83 23.90 51.95
CA ASN A 593 37.83 24.50 52.82
C ASN A 593 38.12 25.94 52.42
N ASN A 594 38.07 26.77 53.44
CA ASN A 594 38.04 28.22 53.42
C ASN A 594 39.43 28.70 53.86
N SER A 595 40.13 29.48 53.02
CA SER A 595 41.25 30.29 53.49
C SER A 595 41.52 31.46 52.54
N GLN A 596 41.66 32.62 53.17
CA GLN A 596 41.63 33.98 52.66
C GLN A 596 42.96 34.44 52.03
N GLN A 597 42.89 35.65 51.44
CA GLN A 597 43.94 36.64 51.16
C GLN A 597 44.72 36.42 49.83
N LEU A 598 44.98 37.43 48.97
CA LEU A 598 45.18 38.87 49.16
C LEU A 598 45.06 39.63 47.80
N ASN A 599 44.71 40.92 47.89
CA ASN A 599 44.50 41.95 46.85
C ASN A 599 45.61 42.17 45.80
N LYS A 600 45.22 42.68 44.61
CA LYS A 600 45.63 43.97 43.95
C LYS A 600 45.04 44.04 42.52
N THR A 601 44.11 44.96 42.18
CA THR A 601 44.31 46.30 41.50
C THR A 601 45.27 46.22 40.29
N GLU A 602 44.90 46.47 39.03
CA GLU A 602 44.41 47.69 38.34
C GLU A 602 43.84 47.26 36.95
N ASP A 603 42.67 47.71 36.48
CA ASP A 603 42.36 48.98 35.76
C ASP A 603 42.68 48.98 34.25
N ALA A 604 41.80 49.66 33.50
CA ALA A 604 41.87 50.10 32.09
C ALA A 604 41.40 49.16 30.94
N THR A 605 40.09 49.21 30.66
CA THR A 605 39.56 49.50 29.30
C THR A 605 39.87 50.97 28.93
N PRO A 606 39.95 51.41 27.64
CA PRO A 606 38.93 51.11 26.62
C PRO A 606 39.31 51.20 25.11
N ARG A 607 38.28 50.98 24.28
CA ARG A 607 38.04 51.43 22.88
C ARG A 607 38.65 50.61 21.73
N GLN A 608 37.77 50.04 20.90
CA GLN A 608 37.40 50.46 19.51
C GLN A 608 38.54 50.15 18.53
N ASP A 609 38.37 49.33 17.50
CA ASP A 609 37.27 49.28 16.52
C ASP A 609 36.75 47.86 16.19
#